data_AF-A0A537DXI7-F1
#
_entry.id   AF-A0A537DXI7-F1
#
_cell.length_a   1.000
_cell.length_b   1.000
_cell.length_c   1.000
_cell.angle_alpha   90.00
_cell.angle_beta   90.00
_cell.angle_gamma   90.00
#
_symmetry.space_group_name_H-M   'P 1'
#
loop_
_entity.id
_entity.type
_entity.pdbx_description
1 polymer ?
#
loop_
_entity_poly.entity_id
_entity_poly.type
_entity_poly.pdbx_seq_one_letter_code
_entity_poly.pdbx_strand_id
1 'polypeptide(L)' 'MAVICGFRFEVRPEDEVVELEADHHAVHVCVDCLTLLTVHRRVHHMKVEKVIVEMAEPITVLAEA' A
#
# COMPACT_ATOMS: atom_id res chain seq x y z
N MET A 1 -5.56 6.68 16.16
CA MET A 1 -4.21 6.12 16.40
C MET A 1 -3.35 6.44 15.18
N ALA A 2 -2.11 5.92 15.07
CA ALA A 2 -1.30 6.09 13.86
C ALA A 2 -1.05 4.72 13.22
N VAL A 3 -1.08 4.65 11.89
CA VAL A 3 -0.97 3.42 11.10
C VAL A 3 0.15 3.58 10.09
N ILE A 4 0.82 2.47 9.74
CA ILE A 4 1.86 2.47 8.71
C ILE A 4 1.19 2.33 7.35
N CYS A 5 1.50 3.24 6.43
CA CYS A 5 1.13 3.09 5.02
C CYS A 5 1.97 1.96 4.38
N GLY A 6 1.32 0.92 3.85
CA GLY A 6 1.98 -0.24 3.22
C GLY A 6 2.71 0.06 1.91
N PHE A 7 2.53 1.25 1.33
CA PHE A 7 3.20 1.61 0.07
C PHE A 7 4.59 2.24 0.28
N ARG A 8 4.70 3.21 1.18
CA ARG A 8 5.97 3.93 1.48
C ARG A 8 6.52 3.66 2.88
N PHE A 9 5.82 2.86 3.70
CA PHE A 9 6.18 2.56 5.08
C PHE A 9 6.26 3.79 5.99
N GLU A 10 5.49 4.83 5.67
CA GLU A 10 5.38 6.05 6.46
C GLU A 10 4.29 5.91 7.52
N VAL A 11 4.53 6.45 8.73
CA VAL A 11 3.51 6.55 9.78
C VAL A 11 2.55 7.68 9.45
N ARG A 12 1.25 7.40 9.44
CA ARG A 12 0.20 8.36 9.10
C ARG A 12 -0.94 8.34 10.12
N PRO A 13 -1.65 9.47 10.30
CA PRO A 13 -2.90 9.49 11.05
C PRO A 13 -3.90 8.49 10.47
N GLU A 14 -4.68 7.84 11.34
CA GLU A 14 -5.67 6.83 10.93
C GLU A 14 -6.80 7.39 10.05
N ASP A 15 -7.13 8.67 10.20
CA ASP A 15 -8.09 9.39 9.36
C ASP A 15 -7.52 9.80 7.99
N GLU A 16 -6.22 9.64 7.78
CA GLU A 16 -5.54 9.90 6.51
C GLU A 16 -5.20 8.62 5.72
N VAL A 17 -5.68 7.46 6.16
CA VAL A 17 -5.45 6.18 5.48
C VAL A 17 -6.76 5.52 5.07
N VAL A 18 -6.69 4.72 4.01
CA VAL A 18 -7.76 3.83 3.57
C VAL A 18 -7.26 2.39 3.58
N GLU A 19 -8.15 1.46 3.87
CA GLU A 19 -7.87 0.03 3.72
C GLU A 19 -8.19 -0.40 2.28
N LEU A 20 -7.24 -1.11 1.66
CA LEU A 20 -7.41 -1.74 0.36
C LEU A 20 -7.36 -3.25 0.53
N GLU A 21 -8.30 -3.96 -0.10
CA GLU A 21 -8.41 -5.42 -0.01
C GLU A 21 -8.29 -6.09 -1.37
N ALA A 22 -7.52 -7.18 -1.44
CA ALA A 22 -7.44 -8.07 -2.61
C ALA A 22 -7.00 -9.48 -2.18
N ASP A 23 -7.60 -10.52 -2.74
CA ASP A 23 -7.22 -11.93 -2.51
C ASP A 23 -6.97 -12.29 -1.03
N HIS A 24 -7.89 -11.88 -0.13
CA HIS A 24 -7.80 -12.06 1.34
C HIS A 24 -6.67 -11.29 2.05
N HIS A 25 -5.97 -10.41 1.34
CA HIS A 25 -4.99 -9.49 1.89
C HIS A 25 -5.60 -8.11 2.08
N ALA A 26 -5.19 -7.42 3.14
CA ALA A 26 -5.60 -6.06 3.45
C ALA A 26 -4.37 -5.19 3.76
N VAL A 27 -4.36 -3.96 3.23
CA VAL A 27 -3.26 -3.00 3.43
C VAL A 27 -3.80 -1.60 3.66
N HIS A 28 -3.18 -0.86 4.58
CA HIS A 28 -3.48 0.55 4.80
C HIS A 28 -2.65 1.41 3.85
N VAL A 29 -3.27 2.35 3.15
CA VAL A 29 -2.60 3.27 2.22
C VAL A 29 -3.05 4.70 2.51
N CYS A 30 -2.10 5.63 2.62
CA CYS A 30 -2.44 7.03 2.82
C CYS A 30 -3.03 7.67 1.56
N VAL A 31 -3.78 8.77 1.72
CA VAL A 31 -4.47 9.46 0.61
C VAL A 31 -3.50 9.85 -0.53
N ASP A 32 -2.28 10.27 -0.17
CA ASP A 32 -1.23 10.63 -1.14
C ASP A 32 -0.82 9.42 -1.99
N CYS A 33 -0.56 8.28 -1.35
CA CYS A 33 -0.17 7.05 -2.03
C CYS A 33 -1.34 6.43 -2.81
N LEU A 34 -2.57 6.57 -2.31
CA LEU A 34 -3.78 6.15 -3.02
C LEU A 34 -3.94 6.92 -4.35
N THR A 35 -3.62 8.21 -4.35
CA THR A 35 -3.64 9.04 -5.56
C THR A 35 -2.65 8.50 -6.60
N LEU A 36 -1.42 8.18 -6.18
CA LEU A 36 -0.41 7.58 -7.06
C LEU A 36 -0.88 6.23 -7.62
N LEU A 37 -1.36 5.32 -6.76
CA LEU A 37 -1.89 4.01 -7.18
C LEU A 37 -3.02 4.18 -8.21
N THR A 38 -3.92 5.15 -7.99
CA THR A 38 -5.03 5.45 -8.90
C THR A 38 -4.53 5.93 -10.26
N VAL A 39 -3.55 6.83 -10.29
CA VAL A 39 -2.93 7.32 -11.53
C VAL A 39 -2.25 6.16 -12.27
N HIS A 40 -1.46 5.35 -11.57
CA HIS A 40 -0.78 4.21 -12.18
C HIS A 40 -1.74 3.14 -12.70
N ARG A 41 -2.84 2.87 -11.99
CA ARG A 41 -3.92 2.01 -12.48
C ARG A 41 -4.50 2.54 -13.80
N ARG A 42 -4.83 3.83 -13.85
CA ARG A 42 -5.50 4.44 -15.00
C ARG A 42 -4.59 4.64 -16.21
N VAL A 43 -3.37 5.12 -16.00
CA VAL A 43 -2.45 5.54 -17.07
C VAL A 43 -1.53 4.41 -17.48
N HIS A 44 -1.05 3.63 -16.51
CA HIS A 44 -0.07 2.56 -16.75
C HIS A 44 -0.70 1.16 -16.74
N HIS A 45 -2.03 1.08 -16.62
CA HIS A 45 -2.79 -0.17 -16.59
C HIS A 45 -2.28 -1.15 -15.52
N MET A 46 -1.74 -0.59 -14.42
CA MET A 46 -1.25 -1.36 -13.30
C MET A 46 -2.38 -2.17 -12.66
N LYS A 47 -2.13 -3.45 -12.41
CA LYS A 47 -3.06 -4.34 -11.70
C LYS A 47 -2.93 -4.13 -10.20
N VAL A 48 -3.72 -3.22 -9.65
CA VAL A 48 -3.65 -2.81 -8.24
C VAL A 48 -3.85 -3.99 -7.29
N GLU A 49 -4.67 -4.97 -7.67
CA GLU A 49 -4.93 -6.17 -6.89
C GLU A 49 -3.63 -6.95 -6.61
N LYS A 50 -2.75 -7.08 -7.61
CA LYS A 50 -1.44 -7.72 -7.42
C LYS A 50 -0.54 -6.92 -6.50
N VAL A 51 -0.54 -5.60 -6.65
CA VAL A 51 0.27 -4.71 -5.82
C VAL A 51 -0.20 -4.75 -4.36
N ILE A 52 -1.52 -4.89 -4.11
CA ILE A 52 -2.05 -5.07 -2.76
C ILE A 52 -1.49 -6.33 -2.10
N VAL A 53 -1.47 -7.46 -2.82
CA VAL A 53 -0.87 -8.70 -2.33
C VAL A 53 0.62 -8.51 -2.04
N GLU A 54 1.37 -7.91 -2.98
CA GLU A 54 2.81 -7.63 -2.81
C GLU A 54 3.11 -6.70 -1.61
N MET A 55 2.24 -5.73 -1.33
CA MET A 55 2.37 -4.83 -0.16
C MET A 55 2.02 -5.52 1.15
N ALA A 56 1.10 -6.50 1.12
CA ALA A 56 0.70 -7.26 2.29
C ALA A 56 1.72 -8.33 2.68
N GLU A 57 2.47 -8.84 1.70
CA GLU A 57 3.60 -9.71 1.95
C GLU A 57 4.74 -8.90 2.61
N PRO A 58 5.24 -9.33 3.79
CA PRO A 58 6.34 -8.64 4.42
C PRO A 58 7.56 -8.70 3.51
N ILE A 59 8.07 -7.53 3.11
CA ILE A 59 9.40 -7.44 2.50
C ILE A 59 10.35 -7.99 3.56
N THR A 60 10.83 -9.22 3.37
CA THR A 60 12.01 -9.72 4.05
C THR A 60 13.18 -8.87 3.55
N VAL A 61 13.35 -7.70 4.16
CA VAL A 61 14.61 -6.99 4.09
C VAL A 61 15.58 -7.88 4.86
N LEU A 62 16.18 -8.84 4.16
CA LEU A 62 17.49 -9.35 4.52
C LEU A 62 18.38 -8.12 4.53
N ALA A 63 18.52 -7.52 5.71
CA ALA A 63 19.58 -6.59 6.01
C ALA A 63 20.87 -7.38 5.74
N GLU A 64 21.44 -7.17 4.56
CA GLU A 64 22.80 -7.61 4.29
C GLU A 64 23.72 -6.89 5.28
N ALA A 65 24.44 -7.71 6.04
CA ALA A 65 25.33 -7.33 7.13
C ALA A 65 26.58 -6.57 6.66
#